data_AF-A0A245ZWD6-F1
#
_entry.id   AF-A0A245ZWD6-F1
#
_cell.length_a   1.000
_cell.length_b   1.000
_cell.length_c   1.000
_cell.angle_alpha   90.00
_cell.angle_beta   90.00
_cell.angle_gamma   90.00
#
_symmetry.space_group_name_H-M   'P 1'
#
loop_
_entity.id
_entity.type
_entity.pdbx_description
1 polymer ?
#
loop_
_entity_poly.entity_id
_entity_poly.type
_entity_poly.pdbx_seq_one_letter_code
_entity_poly.pdbx_strand_id
1 'polypeptide(L)'
;MVRIRVDADGSVSGCEVVGPSGSDALDEHTCFLMKQRMRYEPAKSAAGQPVTSTITHRVIWKGTGRPDGLALLKPVWVELELIVAPDGSTRSCNVLRFETLTGEAPDVACPWAVQDMKFPAIEGKNDRKVRYRNSVEISEMPAAR
;
A
#
# COMPACT_ATOMS: atom_id res chain seq x y z
N MET A 1 4.04 -14.41 -5.53
CA MET A 1 4.16 -15.89 -5.43
C MET A 1 4.97 -16.20 -4.19
N VAL A 2 4.55 -17.22 -3.43
CA VAL A 2 5.25 -17.64 -2.22
C VAL A 2 5.54 -19.13 -2.27
N ARG A 3 6.68 -19.53 -1.70
CA ARG A 3 7.06 -20.91 -1.48
C ARG A 3 6.95 -21.17 0.02
N ILE A 4 6.11 -22.12 0.39
CA ILE A 4 5.83 -22.47 1.78
C ILE A 4 6.42 -23.82 2.13
N ARG A 5 6.85 -23.97 3.39
CA ARG A 5 7.28 -25.24 3.97
C ARG A 5 6.14 -25.78 4.83
N VAL A 6 5.68 -26.98 4.50
CA VAL A 6 4.61 -27.70 5.20
C VAL A 6 5.24 -28.84 5.97
N ASP A 7 5.11 -28.86 7.29
CA ASP A 7 5.67 -29.91 8.14
C ASP A 7 4.81 -31.18 8.17
N ALA A 8 5.35 -32.24 8.78
CA ALA A 8 4.71 -33.55 8.85
C ALA A 8 3.40 -33.55 9.65
N ASP A 9 3.11 -32.49 10.41
CA ASP A 9 1.83 -32.26 11.09
C ASP A 9 0.82 -31.47 10.23
N GLY A 10 1.20 -31.09 9.00
CA GLY A 10 0.38 -30.31 8.09
C GLY A 10 0.39 -28.79 8.34
N SER A 11 1.16 -28.31 9.32
CA SER A 11 1.30 -26.88 9.59
C SER A 11 2.31 -26.22 8.65
N VAL A 12 2.15 -24.91 8.42
CA VAL A 12 3.10 -24.13 7.62
C VAL A 12 4.12 -23.47 8.54
N SER A 13 5.36 -23.97 8.54
CA SER A 13 6.45 -23.45 9.38
C SER A 13 7.33 -22.41 8.68
N GLY A 14 7.32 -22.38 7.35
CA GLY A 14 8.11 -21.44 6.55
C GLY A 14 7.33 -20.83 5.40
N CYS A 15 7.65 -19.59 5.05
CA CYS A 15 7.16 -18.93 3.85
C CYS A 15 8.23 -17.97 3.31
N GLU A 16 8.51 -18.09 2.02
CA GLU A 16 9.46 -17.27 1.27
C GLU A 16 8.74 -16.63 0.09
N VAL A 17 8.92 -15.33 -0.13
CA VAL A 17 8.42 -14.64 -1.32
C VAL A 17 9.36 -14.96 -2.48
N VAL A 18 8.83 -15.63 -3.50
CA VAL A 18 9.61 -16.10 -4.67
C VAL A 18 9.23 -15.37 -5.97
N GLY A 19 8.23 -14.51 -5.89
CA GLY A 19 7.85 -13.61 -6.97
C GLY A 19 7.11 -12.42 -6.36
N PRO A 20 7.74 -11.25 -6.21
CA PRO A 20 7.15 -10.12 -5.49
C PRO A 20 5.87 -9.62 -6.14
N SER A 21 4.94 -9.06 -5.35
CA SER A 21 3.69 -8.49 -5.85
C SER A 21 3.83 -7.03 -6.31
N GLY A 22 4.98 -6.40 -6.05
CA GLY A 22 5.19 -4.96 -6.21
C GLY A 22 4.69 -4.12 -5.02
N SER A 23 4.33 -4.77 -3.90
CA SER A 23 3.96 -4.10 -2.65
C SER A 23 4.48 -4.91 -1.46
N ASP A 24 5.48 -4.37 -0.76
CA ASP A 24 6.15 -5.03 0.36
C ASP A 24 5.15 -5.41 1.46
N ALA A 25 4.19 -4.53 1.74
CA ALA A 25 3.14 -4.78 2.72
C ALA A 25 2.27 -6.00 2.36
N LEU A 26 1.89 -6.17 1.09
CA LEU A 26 1.12 -7.34 0.65
C LEU A 26 1.97 -8.61 0.67
N ASP A 27 3.25 -8.53 0.31
CA ASP A 27 4.17 -9.67 0.30
C ASP A 27 4.43 -10.18 1.73
N GLU A 28 4.75 -9.30 2.68
CA GLU A 28 4.91 -9.63 4.10
C GLU A 28 3.64 -10.23 4.69
N HIS A 29 2.51 -9.57 4.44
CA HIS A 29 1.24 -10.01 5.01
C HIS A 29 0.79 -11.34 4.40
N THR A 30 1.09 -11.60 3.12
CA THR A 30 0.85 -12.91 2.50
C THR A 30 1.55 -14.02 3.27
N CYS A 31 2.84 -13.86 3.57
CA CYS A 31 3.57 -14.90 4.30
C CYS A 31 3.13 -15.04 5.75
N PHE A 32 2.77 -13.93 6.40
CA PHE A 32 2.17 -13.96 7.74
C PHE A 32 0.88 -14.80 7.74
N LEU A 33 -0.04 -14.52 6.81
CA LEU A 33 -1.33 -15.23 6.71
C LEU A 33 -1.17 -16.69 6.31
N MET A 34 -0.23 -17.01 5.41
CA MET A 34 0.08 -18.39 5.04
C MET A 34 0.45 -19.24 6.26
N LYS A 35 1.35 -18.74 7.11
CA LYS A 35 1.75 -19.43 8.34
C LYS A 35 0.60 -19.53 9.35
N GLN A 36 -0.15 -18.45 9.53
CA GLN A 36 -1.19 -18.40 10.56
C GLN A 36 -2.43 -19.23 10.21
N ARG A 37 -2.89 -19.17 8.95
CA ARG A 37 -4.23 -19.66 8.55
C ARG A 37 -4.22 -20.98 7.80
N MET A 38 -3.14 -21.28 7.07
CA MET A 38 -3.15 -22.44 6.18
C MET A 38 -2.77 -23.72 6.93
N ARG A 39 -3.47 -24.80 6.62
CA ARG A 39 -3.22 -26.16 7.09
C ARG A 39 -3.39 -27.10 5.91
N TYR A 40 -2.53 -28.10 5.82
CA TYR A 40 -2.46 -29.03 4.70
C TYR A 40 -2.54 -30.46 5.21
N GLU A 41 -2.97 -31.38 4.35
CA GLU A 41 -2.61 -32.78 4.57
C GLU A 41 -1.11 -32.93 4.24
N PRO A 42 -0.29 -33.48 5.17
CA PRO A 42 1.14 -33.60 4.94
C PRO A 42 1.43 -34.58 3.79
N ALA A 43 2.50 -34.30 3.04
CA ALA A 43 3.01 -35.25 2.07
C ALA A 43 3.41 -36.55 2.78
N LYS A 44 3.31 -37.69 2.08
CA LYS A 44 3.66 -39.01 2.62
C LYS A 44 4.84 -39.60 1.87
N SER A 45 5.74 -40.27 2.58
CA SER A 45 6.83 -41.05 2.00
C SER A 45 6.30 -42.31 1.31
N ALA A 46 7.18 -43.05 0.62
CA ALA A 46 6.82 -44.35 0.02
C ALA A 46 6.30 -45.38 1.05
N ALA A 47 6.68 -45.24 2.32
CA ALA A 47 6.19 -46.06 3.43
C ALA A 47 4.90 -45.53 4.08
N GLY A 48 4.28 -44.48 3.51
CA GLY A 48 3.04 -43.87 4.00
C GLY A 48 3.21 -42.91 5.18
N GLN A 49 4.45 -42.61 5.60
CA GLN A 49 4.72 -41.75 6.75
C GLN A 49 4.67 -40.27 6.38
N PRO A 50 4.03 -39.39 7.18
CA PRO A 50 4.04 -37.94 6.96
C PRO A 50 5.47 -37.37 6.94
N VAL A 51 5.74 -36.49 5.98
CA VAL A 51 7.04 -35.84 5.81
C VAL A 51 6.87 -34.36 5.49
N THR A 52 7.90 -33.58 5.85
CA THR A 52 7.97 -32.17 5.45
C THR A 52 8.11 -32.05 3.93
N SER A 53 7.40 -31.08 3.37
CA SER A 53 7.40 -30.78 1.94
C SER A 53 7.36 -29.27 1.68
N THR A 54 7.51 -28.90 0.42
CA THR A 54 7.49 -27.51 -0.01
C THR A 54 6.48 -27.34 -1.14
N ILE A 55 5.66 -26.30 -1.07
CA ILE A 55 4.62 -26.00 -2.07
C ILE A 55 4.75 -24.55 -2.53
N THR A 56 4.56 -24.28 -3.82
CA THR A 56 4.54 -22.92 -4.36
C THR A 56 3.11 -22.47 -4.63
N HIS A 57 2.72 -21.33 -4.07
CA HIS A 57 1.40 -20.72 -4.27
C HIS A 57 1.48 -19.41 -5.05
N ARG A 58 0.57 -19.25 -6.01
CA ARG A 58 0.20 -17.94 -6.55
C ARG A 58 -0.94 -17.37 -5.72
N VAL A 59 -0.67 -16.26 -5.05
CA VAL A 59 -1.66 -15.53 -4.24
C VAL A 59 -2.14 -14.33 -5.04
N ILE A 60 -3.46 -14.14 -5.07
CA ILE A 60 -4.11 -13.00 -5.73
C ILE A 60 -4.90 -12.25 -4.66
N TRP A 61 -4.50 -11.01 -4.42
CA TRP A 61 -5.26 -10.08 -3.58
C TRP A 61 -6.38 -9.46 -4.42
N LYS A 62 -7.62 -9.59 -3.95
CA LYS A 62 -8.78 -8.92 -4.55
C LYS A 62 -9.27 -7.85 -3.58
N GLY A 63 -9.11 -6.59 -3.96
CA GLY A 63 -9.79 -5.47 -3.28
C GLY A 63 -11.27 -5.39 -3.68
N THR A 64 -12.03 -4.49 -3.06
CA THR A 64 -13.46 -4.27 -3.30
C THR A 64 -13.79 -3.55 -4.62
N GLY A 65 -12.91 -3.65 -5.63
CA GLY A 65 -13.00 -2.89 -6.87
C GLY A 65 -12.34 -1.50 -6.76
N ARG A 66 -11.94 -0.95 -7.91
CA ARG A 66 -11.58 0.48 -8.00
C ARG A 66 -12.89 1.26 -7.90
N PRO A 67 -12.99 2.31 -7.08
CA PRO A 67 -14.19 3.14 -7.05
C PRO A 67 -14.55 3.64 -8.46
N ASP A 68 -15.82 3.52 -8.82
CA ASP A 68 -16.33 3.89 -10.14
C ASP A 68 -16.58 5.41 -10.25
N GLY A 69 -16.49 5.94 -11.48
CA GLY A 69 -16.80 7.33 -11.80
C GLY A 69 -15.88 8.35 -11.11
N LEU A 70 -16.47 9.44 -10.60
CA LEU A 70 -15.75 10.53 -9.92
C LEU A 70 -15.52 10.29 -8.43
N ALA A 71 -15.88 9.11 -7.89
CA ALA A 71 -15.73 8.81 -6.46
C ALA A 71 -14.27 8.83 -5.96
N LEU A 72 -13.29 8.79 -6.88
CA LEU A 72 -11.86 8.99 -6.57
C LEU A 72 -11.50 10.46 -6.29
N LEU A 73 -12.28 11.40 -6.81
CA LEU A 73 -12.03 12.83 -6.65
C LEU A 73 -12.83 13.33 -5.44
N LYS A 74 -12.13 13.71 -4.38
CA LYS A 74 -12.75 14.37 -3.22
C LYS A 74 -12.68 15.88 -3.43
N PRO A 75 -13.82 16.60 -3.47
CA PRO A 75 -13.80 18.06 -3.53
C PRO A 75 -13.08 18.64 -2.32
N VAL A 76 -11.97 19.32 -2.59
CA VAL A 76 -11.02 19.72 -1.55
C VAL A 76 -10.24 20.95 -1.99
N TRP A 77 -9.82 21.77 -1.03
CA TRP A 77 -8.76 22.76 -1.19
C TRP A 77 -7.68 22.50 -0.14
N VAL A 78 -6.51 22.06 -0.58
CA VAL A 78 -5.37 21.76 0.29
C VAL A 78 -4.21 22.69 -0.03
N GLU A 79 -3.66 23.33 1.00
CA GLU A 79 -2.43 24.07 0.93
C GLU A 79 -1.49 23.66 2.07
N LEU A 80 -0.30 23.17 1.71
CA LEU A 80 0.71 22.69 2.63
C LEU A 80 2.01 23.46 2.46
N GLU A 81 2.72 23.65 3.57
CA GLU A 81 4.14 23.99 3.57
C GLU A 81 4.95 22.74 3.94
N LEU A 82 5.80 22.29 3.03
CA LEU A 82 6.66 21.14 3.20
C LEU A 82 8.13 21.57 3.26
N ILE A 83 8.93 20.86 4.04
CA ILE A 83 10.39 20.90 3.94
C ILE A 83 10.84 19.58 3.34
N VAL A 84 11.39 19.62 2.13
CA VAL A 84 11.84 18.44 1.38
C VAL A 84 13.37 18.41 1.34
N ALA A 85 13.95 17.28 1.71
CA ALA A 85 15.38 17.05 1.70
C ALA A 85 15.89 16.71 0.28
N PRO A 86 17.22 16.79 0.04
CA PRO A 86 17.79 16.46 -1.27
C PRO A 86 17.51 15.03 -1.77
N ASP A 87 17.30 14.07 -0.86
CA ASP A 87 16.94 12.69 -1.20
C ASP A 87 15.46 12.51 -1.61
N GLY A 88 14.68 13.60 -1.59
CA GLY A 88 13.25 13.60 -1.92
C GLY A 88 12.34 13.30 -0.73
N SER A 89 12.89 13.06 0.48
CA SER A 89 12.09 12.83 1.68
C SER A 89 11.49 14.12 2.24
N THR A 90 10.23 14.06 2.68
CA THR A 90 9.57 15.15 3.39
C THR A 90 9.98 15.12 4.86
N ARG A 91 10.72 16.13 5.33
CA ARG A 91 11.16 16.27 6.73
C ARG A 91 10.15 16.94 7.64
N SER A 92 9.35 17.84 7.09
CA SER A 92 8.35 18.60 7.83
C SER A 92 7.15 18.89 6.94
N CYS A 93 5.97 18.93 7.55
CA CYS A 93 4.72 19.33 6.91
C CYS A 93 3.91 20.22 7.85
N ASN A 94 3.39 21.33 7.32
CA ASN A 94 2.46 22.21 8.00
C ASN A 94 1.24 22.47 7.10
N VAL A 95 0.04 22.35 7.66
CA VAL A 95 -1.21 22.63 6.94
C VAL A 95 -1.47 24.13 7.00
N LEU A 96 -1.46 24.79 5.83
CA LEU A 96 -1.77 26.22 5.72
C LEU A 96 -3.26 26.47 5.45
N ARG A 97 -3.89 25.60 4.65
CA ARG A 97 -5.32 25.66 4.34
C ARG A 97 -5.85 24.26 4.05
N PHE A 98 -7.01 23.94 4.60
CA PHE A 98 -7.69 22.67 4.34
C PHE A 98 -9.19 22.90 4.39
N GLU A 99 -9.84 22.82 3.24
CA GLU A 99 -11.29 22.97 3.10
C GLU A 99 -11.83 21.74 2.38
N THR A 100 -12.82 21.08 2.96
CA THR A 100 -13.45 19.89 2.36
C THR A 100 -14.95 20.05 2.38
N LEU A 101 -15.62 19.43 1.40
CA LEU A 101 -17.08 19.31 1.42
C LEU A 101 -17.55 18.03 2.13
N THR A 102 -16.63 17.11 2.42
CA THR A 102 -16.90 15.76 2.96
C THR A 102 -16.68 15.65 4.46
N GLY A 103 -16.22 16.70 5.14
CA GLY A 103 -16.01 16.72 6.59
C GLY A 103 -14.76 15.97 7.05
N GLU A 104 -13.81 15.69 6.15
CA GLU A 104 -12.49 15.19 6.57
C GLU A 104 -11.77 16.23 7.42
N ALA A 105 -11.07 15.75 8.46
CA ALA A 105 -10.31 16.60 9.36
C ALA A 105 -8.93 16.95 8.74
N PRO A 106 -8.39 18.15 9.00
CA PRO A 106 -7.10 18.59 8.43
C PRO A 106 -5.90 17.72 8.81
N ASP A 107 -6.02 16.92 9.86
CA ASP A 107 -4.98 16.07 10.41
C ASP A 107 -4.59 14.91 9.48
N VAL A 108 -5.41 14.56 8.48
CA VAL A 108 -5.08 13.55 7.47
C VAL A 108 -4.10 14.05 6.40
N ALA A 109 -3.99 15.37 6.20
CA ALA A 109 -3.25 15.93 5.06
C ALA A 109 -1.73 15.75 5.17
N CYS A 110 -1.15 15.97 6.34
CA CYS A 110 0.29 15.80 6.53
C CYS A 110 0.75 14.34 6.55
N PRO A 111 0.04 13.39 7.21
CA PRO A 111 0.33 11.96 7.07
C PRO A 111 0.40 11.52 5.61
N TRP A 112 -0.59 11.90 4.79
CA TRP A 112 -0.57 11.64 3.35
C TRP A 112 0.64 12.28 2.65
N ALA A 113 0.93 13.55 2.92
CA ALA A 113 2.06 14.25 2.28
C ALA A 113 3.43 13.67 2.68
N VAL A 114 3.57 13.07 3.86
CA VAL A 114 4.81 12.45 4.32
C VAL A 114 4.94 11.01 3.79
N GLN A 115 3.85 10.26 3.70
CA GLN A 115 3.86 8.83 3.35
C GLN A 115 3.75 8.60 1.83
N ASP A 116 2.90 9.36 1.14
CA ASP A 116 2.48 9.05 -0.23
C ASP A 116 3.07 10.02 -1.27
N MET A 117 3.37 11.27 -0.90
CA MET A 117 4.08 12.17 -1.82
C MET A 117 5.56 11.80 -1.92
N LYS A 118 5.93 11.16 -3.02
CA LYS A 118 7.33 10.85 -3.34
C LYS A 118 7.91 11.88 -4.30
N PHE A 119 8.90 12.63 -3.85
CA PHE A 119 9.69 13.50 -4.71
C PHE A 119 10.91 12.73 -5.23
N PRO A 120 11.27 12.86 -6.53
CA PRO A 120 12.58 12.42 -7.00
C PRO A 120 13.70 13.17 -6.25
N ALA A 121 14.91 12.59 -6.27
CA ALA A 121 16.09 13.26 -5.73
C ALA A 121 16.26 14.64 -6.37
N ILE A 122 16.53 15.64 -5.53
CA ILE A 122 16.63 17.04 -5.92
C ILE A 122 18.11 17.39 -6.03
N GLU A 123 18.49 18.08 -7.10
CA GLU A 123 19.86 18.54 -7.28
C GLU A 123 20.26 19.54 -6.18
N GLY A 124 21.43 19.31 -5.57
CA GLY A 124 22.01 20.12 -4.52
C GLY A 124 22.03 19.44 -3.15
N LYS A 125 22.45 20.17 -2.12
CA LYS A 125 22.65 19.64 -0.75
C LYS A 125 21.73 20.24 0.31
N ASN A 126 20.93 21.22 -0.07
CA ASN A 126 20.14 22.00 0.88
C ASN A 126 18.66 21.60 0.78
N ASP A 127 17.99 21.56 1.92
CA ASP A 127 16.54 21.38 1.99
C ASP A 127 15.81 22.47 1.20
N ARG A 128 14.61 22.15 0.73
CA ARG A 128 13.74 23.05 -0.05
C ARG A 128 12.43 23.24 0.69
N LYS A 129 12.05 24.50 0.89
CA LYS A 129 10.69 24.83 1.31
C LYS A 129 9.76 24.79 0.10
N VAL A 130 8.77 23.92 0.14
CA VAL A 130 7.79 23.71 -0.93
C VAL A 130 6.43 24.17 -0.45
N ARG A 131 5.77 25.02 -1.23
CA ARG A 131 4.38 25.40 -1.01
C ARG A 131 3.51 24.59 -1.97
N TYR A 132 2.86 23.56 -1.46
CA TYR A 132 2.00 22.68 -2.24
C TYR A 132 0.56 23.19 -2.20
N ARG A 133 -0.09 23.26 -3.36
CA ARG A 133 -1.49 23.64 -3.50
C ARG A 133 -2.19 22.65 -4.40
N ASN A 134 -3.30 22.11 -3.94
CA ASN A 134 -4.17 21.26 -4.72
C ASN A 134 -5.62 21.65 -4.47
N SER A 135 -6.41 21.75 -5.52
CA SER A 135 -7.85 21.92 -5.41
C SER A 135 -8.58 21.01 -6.38
N VAL A 136 -9.74 20.54 -5.95
CA VAL A 136 -10.65 19.70 -6.72
C VAL A 136 -12.06 20.26 -6.54
N GLU A 137 -12.69 20.57 -7.66
CA GLU A 137 -14.07 21.04 -7.75
C GLU A 137 -14.82 20.14 -8.73
N ILE A 138 -16.08 19.82 -8.43
CA ILE A 138 -16.93 18.99 -9.29
C ILE A 138 -18.22 19.79 -9.54
N SER A 139 -18.51 20.04 -10.81
CA SER A 139 -19.68 20.80 -11.26
C SER A 139 -20.43 20.03 -12.33
N GLU A 140 -21.76 20.09 -12.31
CA GLU A 140 -22.58 19.52 -13.38
C GLU A 140 -22.48 20.36 -14.66
N MET A 141 -22.36 19.70 -15.80
CA MET A 141 -22.39 20.33 -17.11
C MET A 141 -23.81 20.23 -17.69
N PRO A 142 -24.35 21.31 -18.28
CA PRO A 142 -25.63 21.23 -18.98
C PRO A 142 -25.53 20.23 -20.15
N ALA A 143 -26.63 19.50 -20.39
CA ALA A 143 -26.69 18.55 -21.51
C ALA A 143 -26.43 19.27 -22.85
N ALA A 144 -25.59 18.65 -23.68
CA ALA A 144 -25.39 19.11 -25.05
C ALA A 144 -26.74 19.02 -25.80
N ARG A 145 -27.12 20.11 -26.46
CA ARG A 145 -28.32 20.16 -27.32
C ARG A 145 -28.11 19.34 -28.59
#